data_AF-A0A1Y0MDP3-F1
#
_entry.id   AF-A0A1Y0MDP3-F1
#
_cell.length_a   1.000
_cell.length_b   1.000
_cell.length_c   1.000
_cell.angle_alpha   90.00
_cell.angle_beta   90.00
_cell.angle_gamma   90.00
#
_symmetry.space_group_name_H-M   'P 1'
#
loop_
_entity.id
_entity.type
_entity.pdbx_description
1 polymer ?
#
loop_
_entity_poly.entity_id
_entity_poly.type
_entity_poly.pdbx_seq_one_letter_code
_entity_poly.pdbx_strand_id
1 'polypeptide(L)'
;MEENIDKNSSVENSKQNVQNDAKGLFVSIKKYLKELLDFRDDTDHEATINAIKADIPFKGATAWILIFAVFVASIGLNANSTAVVIGAMLISPLMGPILGLGSAFAINDIEVFKKSAINLATMIVLSLLASFVFFYFFPLSEDTSELLGRTKPDIRDVLIAFFGGLALMVARTKKGTVASVIFGVAIATALMPPLCTAGYGLAKGFSGDPIGFTYALGAMYLFTINTIFIALATFLVLKLLSFPMHKYANAAKRKRYATIATVVGFAVMIPAVYTFISALDESRVNAQLKKYVKNEVSTIENFQLIDKDYNSDTKVLKLNFFNEVTVAEKNMLESRLMNDPRYNRLKDVKIQIKGSDTKSFELITTAYTEKRQELQESKNIIAGLQKQIEDLQGTISNLNNRIEQDALNKNKKGIAFSSIAKDAKIRYNDIQEIGFSKVLSSKDFIKIDTIPQAIIKWNPILPDSIISPKERELRGWLQKEMNLDTLFIKRDQ
;
A
#
# COMPACT_ATOMS: atom_id res chain seq x y z
N MET A 1 50.58 -57.95 30.78
CA MET A 1 49.76 -56.92 31.46
C MET A 1 50.38 -55.52 31.33
N GLU A 2 51.64 -55.38 30.90
CA GLU A 2 52.33 -54.09 30.72
C GLU A 2 51.98 -53.34 29.41
N GLU A 3 51.57 -54.03 28.34
CA GLU A 3 51.28 -53.40 27.03
C GLU A 3 50.00 -52.53 27.00
N ASN A 4 49.11 -52.66 27.99
CA ASN A 4 47.86 -51.88 28.08
C ASN A 4 47.99 -50.58 28.89
N ILE A 5 49.08 -50.41 29.65
CA ILE A 5 49.29 -49.23 30.49
C ILE A 5 49.86 -48.06 29.67
N ASP A 6 50.77 -48.34 28.72
CA ASP A 6 51.36 -47.32 27.83
C ASP A 6 50.43 -46.81 26.72
N LYS A 7 49.44 -47.62 26.30
CA LYS A 7 48.41 -47.17 25.36
C LYS A 7 47.40 -46.22 26.00
N ASN A 8 47.09 -46.39 27.28
CA ASN A 8 46.16 -45.48 27.97
C ASN A 8 46.79 -44.12 28.27
N SER A 9 48.07 -44.07 28.65
CA SER A 9 48.79 -42.81 28.90
C SER A 9 49.01 -41.98 27.63
N SER A 10 49.28 -42.62 26.48
CA SER A 10 49.40 -41.96 25.18
C SER A 10 48.05 -41.47 24.61
N VAL A 11 46.95 -42.18 24.88
CA VAL A 11 45.59 -41.74 24.53
C VAL A 11 45.10 -40.60 25.43
N GLU A 12 45.46 -40.59 26.72
CA GLU A 12 45.17 -39.47 27.62
C GLU A 12 45.97 -38.21 27.26
N ASN A 13 47.26 -38.35 26.94
CA ASN A 13 48.11 -37.25 26.50
C ASN A 13 47.67 -36.68 25.14
N SER A 14 47.25 -37.51 24.19
CA SER A 14 46.70 -37.03 22.91
C SER A 14 45.35 -36.34 23.08
N LYS A 15 44.46 -36.83 23.96
CA LYS A 15 43.20 -36.12 24.31
C LYS A 15 43.47 -34.79 25.01
N GLN A 16 44.46 -34.72 25.90
CA GLN A 16 44.87 -33.46 26.55
C GLN A 16 45.50 -32.48 25.56
N ASN A 17 46.33 -32.94 24.62
CA ASN A 17 46.89 -32.11 23.56
C ASN A 17 45.79 -31.58 22.62
N VAL A 18 44.84 -32.41 22.20
CA VAL A 18 43.68 -31.97 21.39
C VAL A 18 42.81 -30.96 22.16
N GLN A 19 42.62 -31.14 23.47
CA GLN A 19 41.92 -30.14 24.31
C GLN A 19 42.70 -28.82 24.45
N ASN A 20 44.03 -28.88 24.57
CA ASN A 20 44.88 -27.70 24.70
C ASN A 20 44.98 -26.95 23.36
N ASP A 21 45.02 -27.66 22.23
CA ASP A 21 44.96 -27.09 20.89
C ASP A 21 43.59 -26.46 20.60
N ALA A 22 42.48 -27.12 21.00
CA ALA A 22 41.14 -26.54 20.92
C ALA A 22 40.99 -25.28 21.78
N LYS A 23 41.59 -25.25 22.99
CA LYS A 23 41.66 -24.05 23.82
C LYS A 23 42.52 -22.96 23.16
N GLY A 24 43.66 -23.30 22.56
CA GLY A 24 44.52 -22.38 21.81
C GLY A 24 43.82 -21.77 20.59
N LEU A 25 43.05 -22.57 19.85
CA LEU A 25 42.19 -22.13 18.75
C LEU A 25 41.08 -21.19 19.24
N PHE A 26 40.42 -21.52 20.35
CA PHE A 26 39.38 -20.66 20.95
C PHE A 26 39.95 -19.32 21.43
N VAL A 27 41.14 -19.32 22.04
CA VAL A 27 41.84 -18.10 22.46
C VAL A 27 42.26 -17.27 21.24
N SER A 28 42.73 -17.91 20.17
CA SER A 28 43.12 -17.23 18.92
C SER A 28 41.92 -16.66 18.18
N ILE A 29 40.81 -17.41 18.10
CA ILE A 29 39.53 -16.93 17.55
C ILE A 29 39.01 -15.76 18.39
N LYS A 30 39.06 -15.85 19.72
CA LYS A 30 38.65 -14.76 20.62
C LYS A 30 39.53 -13.52 20.44
N LYS A 31 40.85 -13.70 20.28
CA LYS A 31 41.80 -12.60 20.04
C LYS A 31 41.55 -11.95 18.67
N TYR A 32 41.40 -12.75 17.63
CA TYR A 32 41.05 -12.29 16.27
C TYR A 32 39.71 -11.56 16.25
N LEU A 33 38.67 -12.11 16.88
CA LEU A 33 37.36 -11.44 16.99
C LEU A 33 37.47 -10.12 17.79
N LYS A 34 38.30 -10.08 18.83
CA LYS A 34 38.53 -8.86 19.60
C LYS A 34 39.24 -7.80 18.74
N GLU A 35 40.30 -8.16 18.01
CA GLU A 35 41.01 -7.24 17.11
C GLU A 35 40.13 -6.78 15.93
N LEU A 36 39.29 -7.67 15.39
CA LEU A 36 38.37 -7.35 14.29
C LEU A 36 37.24 -6.40 14.74
N LEU A 37 36.76 -6.54 15.98
CA LEU A 37 35.62 -5.78 16.51
C LEU A 37 36.00 -4.57 17.36
N ASP A 38 37.27 -4.44 17.79
CA ASP A 38 37.75 -3.30 18.57
C ASP A 38 38.16 -2.16 17.63
N PHE A 39 37.28 -1.18 17.46
CA PHE A 39 37.51 0.01 16.64
C PHE A 39 37.69 1.29 17.49
N ARG A 40 38.06 1.14 18.77
CA ARG A 40 38.26 2.29 19.67
C ARG A 40 39.33 3.24 19.19
N ASP A 41 40.41 2.71 18.60
CA ASP A 41 41.52 3.52 18.08
C ASP A 41 41.14 4.30 16.81
N ASP A 42 40.14 3.82 16.07
CA ASP A 42 39.54 4.47 14.89
C ASP A 42 38.47 5.51 15.26
N THR A 43 38.25 5.78 16.54
CA THR A 43 37.22 6.72 17.02
C THR A 43 37.79 8.12 17.24
N ASP A 44 37.11 9.15 16.72
CA ASP A 44 37.39 10.56 17.04
C ASP A 44 36.31 11.13 17.98
N HIS A 45 36.64 11.21 19.26
CA HIS A 45 35.70 11.62 20.30
C HIS A 45 35.21 13.07 20.13
N GLU A 46 36.11 14.01 19.81
CA GLU A 46 35.74 15.43 19.70
C GLU A 46 34.96 15.70 18.43
N ALA A 47 35.43 15.19 17.28
CA ALA A 47 34.73 15.35 16.02
C ALA A 47 33.31 14.77 16.08
N THR A 48 33.15 13.60 16.72
CA THR A 48 31.84 12.96 16.86
C THR A 48 30.87 13.81 17.68
N ILE A 49 31.30 14.31 18.85
CA ILE A 49 30.44 15.15 19.70
C ILE A 49 30.06 16.44 18.97
N ASN A 50 31.02 17.08 18.30
CA ASN A 50 30.78 18.32 17.57
C ASN A 50 29.82 18.10 16.39
N ALA A 51 29.97 17.01 15.66
CA ALA A 51 29.07 16.62 14.59
C ALA A 51 27.64 16.40 15.09
N ILE A 52 27.45 15.68 16.20
CA ILE A 52 26.11 15.52 16.81
C ILE A 52 25.55 16.89 17.24
N LYS A 53 26.36 17.73 17.89
CA LYS A 53 25.92 19.07 18.34
C LYS A 53 25.54 20.00 17.18
N ALA A 54 26.18 19.84 16.02
CA ALA A 54 25.90 20.59 14.80
C ALA A 54 24.57 20.18 14.14
N ASP A 55 24.13 18.93 14.31
CA ASP A 55 22.88 18.42 13.73
C ASP A 55 21.64 18.68 14.60
N ILE A 56 21.80 19.11 15.86
CA ILE A 56 20.67 19.40 16.77
C ILE A 56 19.82 20.62 16.37
N PRO A 57 20.41 21.77 15.97
CA PRO A 57 19.63 22.98 15.71
C PRO A 57 18.70 22.83 14.52
N PHE A 58 17.40 23.00 14.76
CA PHE A 58 16.36 22.97 13.73
C PHE A 58 15.86 24.39 13.46
N LYS A 59 16.42 25.06 12.44
CA LYS A 59 16.03 26.42 12.03
C LYS A 59 16.13 26.61 10.51
N GLY A 60 15.28 27.48 9.96
CA GLY A 60 15.36 27.93 8.56
C GLY A 60 15.12 26.81 7.56
N ALA A 61 16.09 26.57 6.67
CA ALA A 61 15.99 25.62 5.58
C ALA A 61 15.65 24.19 6.04
N THR A 62 16.24 23.73 7.16
CA THR A 62 15.97 22.39 7.73
C THR A 62 14.50 22.17 8.07
N ALA A 63 13.79 23.24 8.47
CA ALA A 63 12.36 23.16 8.75
C ALA A 63 11.51 23.01 7.50
N TRP A 64 11.83 23.76 6.45
CA TRP A 64 11.17 23.60 5.16
C TRP A 64 11.44 22.23 4.52
N ILE A 65 12.69 21.74 4.62
CA ILE A 65 13.05 20.40 4.16
C ILE A 65 12.19 19.34 4.88
N LEU A 66 12.00 19.48 6.20
CA LEU A 66 11.13 18.57 6.95
C LEU A 66 9.68 18.64 6.45
N ILE A 67 9.11 19.84 6.26
CA ILE A 67 7.72 20.00 5.75
C ILE A 67 7.56 19.33 4.40
N PHE A 68 8.47 19.57 3.46
CA PHE A 68 8.41 18.94 2.14
C PHE A 68 8.58 17.42 2.22
N ALA A 69 9.49 16.93 3.07
CA ALA A 69 9.62 15.50 3.32
C ALA A 69 8.32 14.90 3.90
N VAL A 70 7.61 15.60 4.79
CA VAL A 70 6.31 15.15 5.32
C VAL A 70 5.25 15.07 4.24
N PHE A 71 5.18 16.05 3.33
CA PHE A 71 4.25 15.99 2.21
C PHE A 71 4.57 14.80 1.28
N VAL A 72 5.83 14.62 0.90
CA VAL A 72 6.23 13.48 0.06
C VAL A 72 5.95 12.14 0.75
N ALA A 73 6.23 12.04 2.06
CA ALA A 73 5.93 10.85 2.85
C ALA A 73 4.43 10.57 2.93
N SER A 74 3.60 11.60 3.14
CA SER A 74 2.14 11.49 3.21
C SER A 74 1.55 11.07 1.87
N ILE A 75 2.06 11.62 0.76
CA ILE A 75 1.71 11.18 -0.61
C ILE A 75 2.12 9.72 -0.83
N GLY A 76 3.33 9.34 -0.43
CA GLY A 76 3.82 7.96 -0.55
C GLY A 76 2.98 6.96 0.23
N LEU A 77 2.60 7.30 1.46
CA LEU A 77 1.73 6.49 2.32
C LEU A 77 0.32 6.36 1.72
N ASN A 78 -0.23 7.47 1.20
CA ASN A 78 -1.54 7.48 0.56
C ASN A 78 -1.55 6.70 -0.76
N ALA A 79 -0.45 6.72 -1.50
CA ALA A 79 -0.26 5.96 -2.74
C ALA A 79 0.18 4.51 -2.49
N ASN A 80 0.27 4.07 -1.22
CA ASN A 80 0.78 2.75 -0.82
C ASN A 80 2.14 2.41 -1.47
N SER A 81 3.02 3.41 -1.63
CA SER A 81 4.30 3.31 -2.32
C SER A 81 5.48 3.37 -1.35
N THR A 82 5.99 2.20 -0.96
CA THR A 82 7.13 2.07 -0.05
C THR A 82 8.37 2.80 -0.59
N ALA A 83 8.57 2.84 -1.91
CA ALA A 83 9.73 3.50 -2.52
C ALA A 83 9.71 5.03 -2.31
N VAL A 84 8.55 5.67 -2.47
CA VAL A 84 8.40 7.12 -2.23
C VAL A 84 8.55 7.43 -0.75
N VAL A 85 7.98 6.58 0.11
CA VAL A 85 8.12 6.68 1.56
C VAL A 85 9.59 6.62 1.98
N ILE A 86 10.37 5.70 1.41
CA ILE A 86 11.84 5.60 1.62
C ILE A 86 12.58 6.83 1.06
N GLY A 87 12.15 7.38 -0.06
CA GLY A 87 12.73 8.62 -0.61
C GLY A 87 12.57 9.82 0.34
N ALA A 88 11.36 10.06 0.84
CA ALA A 88 11.06 11.16 1.77
C ALA A 88 11.85 11.06 3.08
N MET A 89 11.96 9.82 3.56
CA MET A 89 12.76 9.37 4.67
C MET A 89 14.23 9.79 4.60
N LEU A 90 14.89 9.61 3.44
CA LEU A 90 16.31 9.96 3.23
C LEU A 90 16.56 11.47 3.31
N ILE A 91 15.53 12.27 3.02
CA ILE A 91 15.61 13.74 2.99
C ILE A 91 15.37 14.34 4.38
N SER A 92 14.65 13.62 5.26
CA SER A 92 14.15 14.16 6.53
C SER A 92 15.26 14.30 7.60
N PRO A 93 15.44 15.49 8.20
CA PRO A 93 16.51 15.75 9.17
C PRO A 93 16.18 15.33 10.63
N LEU A 94 15.22 14.41 10.86
CA LEU A 94 14.69 14.04 12.19
C LEU A 94 15.72 13.49 13.19
N MET A 95 16.88 13.07 12.71
CA MET A 95 17.85 12.33 13.52
C MET A 95 18.66 13.14 14.51
N GLY A 96 19.05 14.36 14.14
CA GLY A 96 20.04 15.14 14.88
C GLY A 96 19.66 15.31 16.35
N PRO A 97 18.43 15.76 16.65
CA PRO A 97 17.93 15.84 18.01
C PRO A 97 17.86 14.49 18.76
N ILE A 98 17.57 13.37 18.08
CA ILE A 98 17.48 12.06 18.73
C ILE A 98 18.88 11.57 19.16
N LEU A 99 19.87 11.72 18.28
CA LEU A 99 21.27 11.46 18.62
C LEU A 99 21.78 12.43 19.70
N GLY A 100 21.33 13.67 19.66
CA GLY A 100 21.57 14.68 20.68
C GLY A 100 21.06 14.23 22.06
N LEU A 101 19.86 13.65 22.14
CA LEU A 101 19.32 13.09 23.39
C LEU A 101 20.16 11.91 23.91
N GLY A 102 20.45 10.93 23.05
CA GLY A 102 21.25 9.77 23.44
C GLY A 102 22.67 10.13 23.90
N SER A 103 23.31 11.07 23.18
CA SER A 103 24.65 11.58 23.54
C SER A 103 24.64 12.41 24.82
N ALA A 104 23.60 13.20 25.04
CA ALA A 104 23.42 13.95 26.28
C ALA A 104 23.32 13.02 27.50
N PHE A 105 22.62 11.89 27.40
CA PHE A 105 22.61 10.87 28.45
C PHE A 105 23.96 10.19 28.64
N ALA A 106 24.69 9.89 27.56
CA ALA A 106 25.99 9.22 27.64
C ALA A 106 27.06 10.10 28.33
N ILE A 107 27.06 11.38 28.00
CA ILE A 107 28.08 12.37 28.39
C ILE A 107 27.64 13.17 29.63
N ASN A 108 26.38 13.04 30.08
CA ASN A 108 25.74 13.83 31.13
C ASN A 108 25.69 15.34 30.84
N ASP A 109 25.41 15.74 29.59
CA ASP A 109 25.32 17.14 29.16
C ASP A 109 23.85 17.62 29.10
N ILE A 110 23.41 18.34 30.14
CA ILE A 110 22.01 18.76 30.29
C ILE A 110 21.60 19.86 29.29
N GLU A 111 22.56 20.65 28.83
CA GLU A 111 22.30 21.72 27.85
C GLU A 111 22.00 21.11 26.49
N VAL A 112 22.79 20.09 26.10
CA VAL A 112 22.53 19.27 24.91
C VAL A 112 21.20 18.55 25.05
N PHE A 113 20.89 17.98 26.21
CA PHE A 113 19.60 17.32 26.45
C PHE A 113 18.42 18.26 26.21
N LYS A 114 18.44 19.44 26.86
CA LYS A 114 17.36 20.44 26.74
C LYS A 114 17.23 20.94 25.31
N LYS A 115 18.35 21.27 24.65
CA LYS A 115 18.36 21.74 23.27
C LYS A 115 17.79 20.67 22.33
N SER A 116 18.21 19.42 22.51
CA SER A 116 17.73 18.28 21.71
C SER A 116 16.25 18.01 21.93
N ALA A 117 15.78 18.00 23.18
CA ALA A 117 14.37 17.80 23.51
C ALA A 117 13.47 18.87 22.89
N ILE A 118 13.86 20.15 22.97
CA ILE A 118 13.08 21.26 22.39
C ILE A 118 13.02 21.16 20.86
N ASN A 119 14.16 20.88 20.20
CA ASN A 119 14.19 20.75 18.74
C ASN A 119 13.38 19.52 18.30
N LEU A 120 13.51 18.38 18.97
CA LEU A 120 12.71 17.18 18.69
C LEU A 120 11.21 17.45 18.83
N ALA A 121 10.78 18.08 19.92
CA ALA A 121 9.37 18.45 20.12
C ALA A 121 8.86 19.38 19.02
N THR A 122 9.68 20.37 18.61
CA THR A 122 9.36 21.28 17.51
C THR A 122 9.17 20.52 16.20
N MET A 123 10.05 19.56 15.90
CA MET A 123 9.97 18.73 14.70
C MET A 123 8.74 17.81 14.70
N ILE A 124 8.39 17.24 15.85
CA ILE A 124 7.18 16.42 16.02
C ILE A 124 5.95 17.26 15.72
N VAL A 125 5.80 18.42 16.38
CA VAL A 125 4.64 19.31 16.19
C VAL A 125 4.52 19.76 14.74
N LEU A 126 5.63 20.19 14.14
CA LEU A 126 5.63 20.70 12.77
C LEU A 126 5.33 19.58 11.75
N SER A 127 5.82 18.37 11.98
CA SER A 127 5.51 17.22 11.12
C SER A 127 4.07 16.74 11.27
N LEU A 128 3.57 16.68 12.50
CA LEU A 128 2.16 16.34 12.77
C LEU A 128 1.23 17.35 12.11
N LEU A 129 1.53 18.65 12.22
CA LEU A 129 0.72 19.70 11.62
C LEU A 129 0.77 19.63 10.09
N ALA A 130 1.95 19.45 9.48
CA ALA A 130 2.07 19.33 8.03
C ALA A 130 1.32 18.09 7.48
N SER A 131 1.45 16.95 8.15
CA SER A 131 0.75 15.73 7.75
C SER A 131 -0.77 15.82 7.99
N PHE A 132 -1.18 16.41 9.12
CA PHE A 132 -2.59 16.70 9.41
C PHE A 132 -3.20 17.59 8.32
N VAL A 133 -2.56 18.70 7.98
CA VAL A 133 -3.02 19.61 6.92
C VAL A 133 -3.13 18.87 5.59
N PHE A 134 -2.15 18.05 5.24
CA PHE A 134 -2.21 17.25 4.03
C PHE A 134 -3.45 16.35 3.99
N PHE A 135 -3.64 15.48 4.99
CA PHE A 135 -4.74 14.51 4.99
C PHE A 135 -6.11 15.16 5.25
N TYR A 136 -6.16 16.30 5.92
CA TYR A 136 -7.40 17.03 6.15
C TYR A 136 -7.92 17.71 4.87
N PHE A 137 -7.03 18.34 4.08
CA PHE A 137 -7.42 19.03 2.85
C PHE A 137 -7.46 18.12 1.62
N PHE A 138 -6.65 17.06 1.59
CA PHE A 138 -6.63 16.09 0.50
C PHE A 138 -7.22 14.75 1.00
N PRO A 139 -8.55 14.59 0.99
CA PRO A 139 -9.23 13.36 1.42
C PRO A 139 -9.09 12.27 0.34
N LEU A 140 -7.85 11.90 0.01
CA LEU A 140 -7.52 10.72 -0.81
C LEU A 140 -7.43 9.45 0.07
N SER A 141 -8.06 9.51 1.26
CA SER A 141 -7.86 8.68 2.45
C SER A 141 -8.55 7.32 2.35
N GLU A 142 -8.04 6.44 1.51
CA GLU A 142 -8.25 5.02 1.72
C GLU A 142 -7.28 4.53 2.81
N ASP A 143 -7.76 3.66 3.70
CA ASP A 143 -6.92 3.03 4.72
C ASP A 143 -5.93 2.07 4.03
N THR A 144 -4.78 2.60 3.61
CA THR A 144 -3.75 1.81 2.92
C THR A 144 -3.04 0.87 3.89
N SER A 145 -2.53 -0.25 3.35
CA SER A 145 -1.76 -1.22 4.14
C SER A 145 -0.51 -0.61 4.77
N GLU A 146 0.16 0.32 4.09
CA GLU A 146 1.33 1.02 4.61
C GLU A 146 0.98 1.98 5.76
N LEU A 147 -0.20 2.61 5.76
CA LEU A 147 -0.69 3.41 6.89
C LEU A 147 -1.06 2.53 8.08
N LEU A 148 -1.93 1.54 7.85
CA LEU A 148 -2.43 0.66 8.91
C LEU A 148 -1.30 -0.14 9.57
N GLY A 149 -0.27 -0.52 8.80
CA GLY A 149 0.93 -1.18 9.29
C GLY A 149 1.75 -0.37 10.30
N ARG A 150 1.48 0.93 10.45
CA ARG A 150 2.22 1.85 11.34
C ARG A 150 1.39 2.37 12.51
N THR A 151 0.17 1.84 12.69
CA THR A 151 -0.73 2.24 13.78
C THR A 151 -0.47 1.48 15.08
N LYS A 152 0.34 0.42 15.06
CA LYS A 152 0.66 -0.37 16.26
C LYS A 152 2.14 -0.73 16.31
N PRO A 153 2.76 -0.79 17.51
CA PRO A 153 4.15 -1.22 17.63
C PRO A 153 4.35 -2.68 17.24
N ASP A 154 5.35 -2.94 16.41
CA ASP A 154 5.80 -4.29 16.07
C ASP A 154 7.24 -4.49 16.57
N ILE A 155 7.55 -5.71 17.01
CA ILE A 155 8.90 -6.08 17.44
C ILE A 155 9.95 -5.82 16.34
N ARG A 156 9.57 -5.97 15.07
CA ARG A 156 10.44 -5.73 13.91
C ARG A 156 10.88 -4.28 13.84
N ASP A 157 9.97 -3.34 14.07
CA ASP A 157 10.28 -1.91 14.05
C ASP A 157 11.25 -1.54 15.19
N VAL A 158 11.07 -2.14 16.38
CA VAL A 158 11.97 -1.93 17.51
C VAL A 158 13.38 -2.46 17.24
N LEU A 159 13.50 -3.67 16.65
CA LEU A 159 14.78 -4.23 16.27
C LEU A 159 15.48 -3.38 15.20
N ILE A 160 14.73 -2.92 14.20
CA ILE A 160 15.25 -2.04 13.15
C ILE A 160 15.74 -0.72 13.77
N ALA A 161 14.97 -0.10 14.66
CA ALA A 161 15.35 1.15 15.34
C ALA A 161 16.62 0.98 16.18
N PHE A 162 16.72 -0.11 16.95
CA PHE A 162 17.87 -0.39 17.79
C PHE A 162 19.15 -0.67 16.98
N PHE A 163 19.11 -1.64 16.06
CA PHE A 163 20.28 -2.00 15.26
C PHE A 163 20.65 -0.91 14.23
N GLY A 164 19.66 -0.21 13.67
CA GLY A 164 19.87 0.96 12.83
C GLY A 164 20.58 2.08 13.59
N GLY A 165 20.14 2.36 14.83
CA GLY A 165 20.80 3.31 15.73
C GLY A 165 22.23 2.91 16.09
N LEU A 166 22.49 1.61 16.32
CA LEU A 166 23.84 1.10 16.57
C LEU A 166 24.74 1.30 15.35
N ALA A 167 24.28 0.86 14.17
CA ALA A 167 25.03 0.96 12.92
C ALA A 167 25.38 2.42 12.58
N LEU A 168 24.40 3.32 12.75
CA LEU A 168 24.59 4.76 12.61
C LEU A 168 25.63 5.31 13.57
N MET A 169 25.55 4.98 14.86
CA MET A 169 26.48 5.55 15.84
C MET A 169 27.89 5.03 15.61
N VAL A 170 28.06 3.75 15.27
CA VAL A 170 29.36 3.18 14.87
C VAL A 170 29.91 3.88 13.63
N ALA A 171 29.07 4.08 12.61
CA ALA A 171 29.45 4.81 11.40
C ALA A 171 29.85 6.26 11.72
N ARG A 172 29.13 6.93 12.63
CA ARG A 172 29.40 8.33 13.00
C ARG A 172 30.65 8.49 13.86
N THR A 173 31.04 7.47 14.63
CA THR A 173 32.26 7.49 15.46
C THR A 173 33.54 7.23 14.66
N LYS A 174 33.42 6.64 13.47
CA LYS A 174 34.57 6.28 12.63
C LYS A 174 35.30 7.52 12.13
N LYS A 175 36.63 7.53 12.26
CA LYS A 175 37.53 8.53 11.66
C LYS A 175 37.43 8.55 10.13
N GLY A 176 37.37 9.75 9.56
CA GLY A 176 37.35 9.99 8.11
C GLY A 176 35.96 10.27 7.55
N THR A 177 35.89 10.56 6.24
CA THR A 177 34.65 10.90 5.55
C THR A 177 33.81 9.65 5.33
N VAL A 178 32.78 9.46 6.14
CA VAL A 178 31.81 8.37 5.95
C VAL A 178 30.77 8.82 4.93
N ALA A 179 30.46 7.95 3.95
CA ALA A 179 29.50 8.24 2.89
C ALA A 179 28.14 8.64 3.48
N SER A 180 27.61 9.80 3.06
CA SER A 180 26.36 10.36 3.55
C SER A 180 25.16 9.41 3.38
N VAL A 181 25.24 8.50 2.42
CA VAL A 181 24.22 7.49 2.09
C VAL A 181 23.99 6.46 3.21
N ILE A 182 25.02 6.13 4.01
CA ILE A 182 24.89 5.20 5.14
C ILE A 182 23.95 5.78 6.21
N PHE A 183 23.93 7.11 6.35
CA PHE A 183 23.01 7.83 7.23
C PHE A 183 21.58 7.91 6.69
N GLY A 184 21.34 7.56 5.44
CA GLY A 184 20.00 7.51 4.89
C GLY A 184 19.31 6.16 5.17
N VAL A 185 20.01 5.07 4.91
CA VAL A 185 19.43 3.71 4.85
C VAL A 185 19.18 3.10 6.24
N ALA A 186 20.06 3.34 7.22
CA ALA A 186 19.95 2.73 8.54
C ALA A 186 18.79 3.28 9.41
N ILE A 187 18.11 4.33 8.95
CA ILE A 187 17.54 5.34 9.85
C ILE A 187 16.08 5.60 9.60
N ALA A 188 15.73 5.72 8.34
CA ALA A 188 14.56 6.51 8.03
C ALA A 188 13.27 5.68 8.09
N THR A 189 13.39 4.35 7.97
CA THR A 189 12.30 3.37 7.96
C THR A 189 11.40 3.39 9.19
N ALA A 190 11.91 3.82 10.35
CA ALA A 190 11.23 3.66 11.63
C ALA A 190 10.58 4.96 12.19
N LEU A 191 10.95 6.15 11.70
CA LEU A 191 10.55 7.41 12.35
C LEU A 191 9.54 8.23 11.56
N MET A 192 9.76 8.39 10.25
CA MET A 192 8.94 9.27 9.43
C MET A 192 7.50 8.74 9.22
N PRO A 193 7.29 7.45 8.87
CA PRO A 193 5.95 6.92 8.65
C PRO A 193 5.05 6.96 9.87
N PRO A 194 5.49 6.55 11.08
CA PRO A 194 4.62 6.64 12.25
C PRO A 194 4.20 8.08 12.56
N LEU A 195 5.07 9.06 12.33
CA LEU A 195 4.74 10.47 12.55
C LEU A 195 3.72 10.99 11.53
N CYS A 196 3.84 10.60 10.25
CA CYS A 196 2.84 10.93 9.23
C CYS A 196 1.52 10.17 9.44
N THR A 197 1.60 8.91 9.88
CA THR A 197 0.42 8.09 10.25
C THR A 197 -0.30 8.67 11.46
N ALA A 198 0.44 9.28 12.40
CA ALA A 198 -0.16 10.01 13.50
C ALA A 198 -0.91 11.27 13.03
N GLY A 199 -0.32 12.03 12.09
CA GLY A 199 -1.00 13.16 11.44
C GLY A 199 -2.26 12.73 10.67
N TYR A 200 -2.20 11.61 9.95
CA TYR A 200 -3.34 10.97 9.31
C TYR A 200 -4.44 10.61 10.31
N GLY A 201 -4.09 9.91 11.40
CA GLY A 201 -5.05 9.51 12.43
C GLY A 201 -5.74 10.72 13.07
N LEU A 202 -4.99 11.80 13.34
CA LEU A 202 -5.57 13.06 13.82
C LEU A 202 -6.54 13.65 12.79
N ALA A 203 -6.15 13.74 11.52
CA ALA A 203 -7.02 14.26 10.46
C ALA A 203 -8.33 13.46 10.36
N LYS A 204 -8.24 12.12 10.38
CA LYS A 204 -9.39 11.21 10.37
C LYS A 204 -10.29 11.39 11.60
N GLY A 205 -9.69 11.56 12.78
CA GLY A 205 -10.40 11.83 14.04
C GLY A 205 -11.18 13.14 14.02
N PHE A 206 -10.55 14.22 13.53
CA PHE A 206 -11.20 15.53 13.39
C PHE A 206 -12.25 15.57 12.27
N SER A 207 -12.15 14.71 11.26
CA SER A 207 -13.14 14.56 10.19
C SER A 207 -14.38 13.74 10.59
N GLY A 208 -14.44 13.20 11.80
CA GLY A 208 -15.63 12.56 12.37
C GLY A 208 -15.55 11.05 12.58
N ASP A 209 -14.44 10.39 12.25
CA ASP A 209 -14.24 8.96 12.52
C ASP A 209 -13.41 8.76 13.82
N PRO A 210 -14.03 8.26 14.91
CA PRO A 210 -13.36 8.10 16.20
C PRO A 210 -12.19 7.11 16.17
N ILE A 211 -12.12 6.21 15.18
CA ILE A 211 -10.99 5.28 15.02
C ILE A 211 -9.70 6.03 14.66
N GLY A 212 -9.79 7.25 14.11
CA GLY A 212 -8.63 8.06 13.80
C GLY A 212 -7.76 8.36 15.03
N PHE A 213 -8.38 8.62 16.18
CA PHE A 213 -7.63 8.89 17.41
C PHE A 213 -6.85 7.67 17.92
N THR A 214 -7.37 6.46 17.74
CA THR A 214 -6.65 5.24 18.12
C THR A 214 -5.44 5.02 17.21
N TYR A 215 -5.59 5.27 15.91
CA TYR A 215 -4.47 5.25 14.95
C TYR A 215 -3.40 6.29 15.29
N ALA A 216 -3.82 7.51 15.66
CA ALA A 216 -2.90 8.57 16.03
C ALA A 216 -2.09 8.22 17.28
N LEU A 217 -2.74 7.73 18.32
CA LEU A 217 -2.09 7.34 19.57
C LEU A 217 -1.13 6.17 19.36
N GLY A 218 -1.55 5.13 18.63
CA GLY A 218 -0.71 3.97 18.39
C GLY A 218 0.51 4.28 17.51
N ALA A 219 0.35 5.15 16.50
CA ALA A 219 1.46 5.61 15.66
C ALA A 219 2.45 6.52 16.42
N MET A 220 1.95 7.42 17.28
CA MET A 220 2.79 8.23 18.18
C MET A 220 3.54 7.36 19.19
N TYR A 221 2.90 6.30 19.67
CA TYR A 221 3.53 5.35 20.58
C TYR A 221 4.67 4.60 19.89
N LEU A 222 4.45 4.10 18.67
CA LEU A 222 5.50 3.50 17.84
C LEU A 222 6.67 4.46 17.59
N PHE A 223 6.39 5.70 17.20
CA PHE A 223 7.41 6.74 17.04
C PHE A 223 8.26 6.94 18.31
N THR A 224 7.59 7.02 19.46
CA THR A 224 8.24 7.26 20.76
C THR A 224 9.16 6.11 21.12
N ILE A 225 8.71 4.86 20.97
CA ILE A 225 9.52 3.68 21.25
C ILE A 225 10.75 3.64 20.33
N ASN A 226 10.56 3.86 19.03
CA ASN A 226 11.67 3.87 18.07
C ASN A 226 12.71 4.96 18.44
N THR A 227 12.24 6.14 18.83
CA THR A 227 13.10 7.22 19.31
C THR A 227 13.91 6.82 20.54
N ILE A 228 13.29 6.14 21.51
CA ILE A 228 13.96 5.66 22.73
C ILE A 228 15.03 4.62 22.40
N PHE A 229 14.73 3.65 21.55
CA PHE A 229 15.69 2.59 21.18
C PHE A 229 16.87 3.13 20.36
N ILE A 230 16.65 4.16 19.52
CA ILE A 230 17.75 4.87 18.84
C ILE A 230 18.61 5.62 19.85
N ALA A 231 18.00 6.38 20.77
CA ALA A 231 18.74 7.10 21.81
C ALA A 231 19.52 6.14 22.74
N LEU A 232 18.94 4.97 23.05
CA LEU A 232 19.60 3.90 23.79
C LEU A 232 20.80 3.33 23.03
N ALA A 233 20.65 3.06 21.73
CA ALA A 233 21.74 2.60 20.89
C ALA A 233 22.91 3.61 20.87
N THR A 234 22.59 4.90 20.72
CA THR A 234 23.57 5.99 20.84
C THR A 234 24.25 5.98 22.21
N PHE A 235 23.48 5.87 23.29
CA PHE A 235 24.02 5.80 24.64
C PHE A 235 24.99 4.63 24.82
N LEU A 236 24.61 3.43 24.38
CA LEU A 236 25.41 2.22 24.50
C LEU A 236 26.73 2.32 23.73
N VAL A 237 26.70 2.81 22.49
CA VAL A 237 27.92 2.94 21.67
C VAL A 237 28.88 3.95 22.27
N LEU A 238 28.39 5.15 22.64
CA LEU A 238 29.25 6.17 23.26
C LEU A 238 29.81 5.71 24.61
N LYS A 239 29.04 4.91 25.37
CA LYS A 239 29.53 4.34 26.63
C LYS A 239 30.55 3.23 26.40
N LEU A 240 30.34 2.38 25.40
CA LEU A 240 31.26 1.30 25.02
C LEU A 240 32.61 1.84 24.52
N LEU A 241 32.59 2.98 23.84
CA LEU A 241 33.77 3.71 23.35
C LEU A 241 34.36 4.68 24.38
N SER A 242 33.86 4.65 25.62
CA SER A 242 34.39 5.42 26.76
C SER A 242 34.47 6.93 26.52
N PHE A 243 33.44 7.52 25.90
CA PHE A 243 33.39 8.97 25.68
C PHE A 243 33.53 9.77 26.99
N PRO A 244 34.33 10.85 27.01
CA PRO A 244 34.56 11.64 28.21
C PRO A 244 33.27 12.36 28.64
N MET A 245 32.99 12.35 29.94
CA MET A 245 31.83 13.07 30.50
C MET A 245 32.03 14.59 30.44
N HIS A 246 30.94 15.34 30.30
CA HIS A 246 30.98 16.79 30.31
C HIS A 246 31.45 17.32 31.67
N LYS A 247 32.46 18.20 31.65
CA LYS A 247 33.07 18.78 32.85
C LYS A 247 32.26 20.00 33.29
N TYR A 248 31.41 19.84 34.31
CA TYR A 248 30.81 20.99 34.99
C TYR A 248 31.80 21.59 35.99
N ALA A 249 31.98 22.91 35.98
CA ALA A 249 32.83 23.63 36.93
C ALA A 249 32.34 23.50 38.39
N ASN A 250 31.07 23.20 38.61
CA ASN A 250 30.47 23.10 39.95
C ASN A 250 30.08 21.64 40.28
N ALA A 251 30.71 21.07 41.32
CA ALA A 251 30.52 19.68 41.74
C ALA A 251 29.09 19.36 42.21
N ALA A 252 28.40 20.32 42.86
CA ALA A 252 27.02 20.14 43.30
C ALA A 252 26.05 20.09 42.12
N LYS A 253 26.25 20.96 41.11
CA LYS A 253 25.50 20.92 39.84
C LYS A 253 25.76 19.61 39.09
N ARG A 254 27.01 19.15 39.02
CA ARG A 254 27.37 17.87 38.41
C ARG A 254 26.61 16.70 39.03
N LYS A 255 26.61 16.58 40.37
CA LYS A 255 25.91 15.49 41.06
C LYS A 255 24.41 15.55 40.80
N ARG A 256 23.80 16.74 40.88
CA ARG A 256 22.36 16.92 40.61
C ARG A 256 21.98 16.54 39.18
N TYR A 257 22.74 16.99 38.18
CA TYR A 257 22.45 16.68 36.78
C TYR A 257 22.69 15.21 36.44
N ALA A 258 23.73 14.59 37.00
CA ALA A 258 23.93 13.14 36.88
C ALA A 258 22.76 12.36 37.49
N THR A 259 22.27 12.75 38.67
CA THR A 259 21.09 12.12 39.28
C THR A 259 19.84 12.29 38.40
N ILE A 260 19.58 13.50 37.88
CA ILE A 260 18.44 13.76 36.99
C ILE A 260 18.54 12.90 35.73
N ALA A 261 19.71 12.85 35.07
CA ALA A 261 19.93 12.04 33.88
C ALA A 261 19.67 10.55 34.15
N THR A 262 20.15 10.03 35.28
CA THR A 262 19.90 8.63 35.68
C THR A 262 18.42 8.36 35.93
N VAL A 263 17.73 9.24 36.68
CA VAL A 263 16.30 9.08 36.99
C VAL A 263 15.45 9.14 35.71
N VAL A 264 15.69 10.12 34.85
CA VAL A 264 14.98 10.25 33.57
C VAL A 264 15.29 9.06 32.66
N GLY A 265 16.55 8.61 32.63
CA GLY A 265 16.96 7.43 31.88
C GLY A 265 16.17 6.18 32.30
N PHE A 266 16.08 5.89 33.60
CA PHE A 266 15.27 4.77 34.09
C PHE A 266 13.77 4.97 33.79
N ALA A 267 13.23 6.17 33.98
CA ALA A 267 11.82 6.47 33.71
C ALA A 267 11.43 6.21 32.25
N VAL A 268 12.33 6.47 31.31
CA VAL A 268 12.11 6.25 29.86
C VAL A 268 12.38 4.79 29.46
N MET A 269 13.37 4.14 30.09
CA MET A 269 13.76 2.77 29.77
C MET A 269 12.76 1.71 30.26
N ILE A 270 12.14 1.90 31.43
CA ILE A 270 11.19 0.91 31.98
C ILE A 270 10.00 0.67 31.04
N PRO A 271 9.28 1.71 30.56
CA PRO A 271 8.20 1.52 29.59
C PRO A 271 8.69 0.90 28.28
N ALA A 272 9.85 1.33 27.77
CA ALA A 272 10.37 0.82 26.50
C ALA A 272 10.70 -0.68 26.54
N VAL A 273 11.28 -1.15 27.65
CA VAL A 273 11.53 -2.59 27.87
C VAL A 273 10.23 -3.35 28.01
N TYR A 274 9.25 -2.81 28.75
CA TYR A 274 7.92 -3.41 28.86
C TYR A 274 7.25 -3.55 27.47
N THR A 275 7.28 -2.51 26.65
CA THR A 275 6.70 -2.57 25.30
C THR A 275 7.43 -3.55 24.41
N PHE A 276 8.76 -3.64 24.50
CA PHE A 276 9.53 -4.63 23.76
C PHE A 276 9.11 -6.05 24.11
N ILE A 277 8.95 -6.36 25.40
CA ILE A 277 8.49 -7.68 25.86
C ILE A 277 7.06 -7.94 25.37
N SER A 278 6.16 -6.96 25.50
CA SER A 278 4.77 -7.07 25.05
C SER A 278 4.67 -7.31 23.54
N ALA A 279 5.39 -6.54 22.71
CA ALA A 279 5.42 -6.70 21.26
C ALA A 279 6.05 -8.04 20.84
N LEU A 280 7.07 -8.50 21.58
CA LEU A 280 7.69 -9.80 21.36
C LEU A 280 6.70 -10.94 21.63
N ASP A 281 5.95 -10.85 22.73
CA ASP A 281 4.95 -11.85 23.09
C ASP A 281 3.75 -11.84 22.13
N GLU A 282 3.27 -10.67 21.71
CA GLU A 282 2.24 -10.55 20.66
C GLU A 282 2.71 -11.19 19.35
N SER A 283 3.95 -10.92 18.93
CA SER A 283 4.54 -11.53 17.73
C SER A 283 4.61 -13.05 17.83
N ARG A 284 4.97 -13.59 19.01
CA ARG A 284 5.01 -15.04 19.28
C ARG A 284 3.61 -15.67 19.27
N VAL A 285 2.61 -15.01 19.85
CA VAL A 285 1.20 -15.43 19.82
C VAL A 285 0.71 -15.48 18.38
N ASN A 286 0.91 -14.42 17.60
CA ASN A 286 0.53 -14.37 16.18
C ASN A 286 1.21 -15.46 15.35
N ALA A 287 2.49 -15.76 15.63
CA ALA A 287 3.20 -16.85 14.98
C ALA A 287 2.60 -18.24 15.32
N GLN A 288 2.19 -18.46 16.57
CA GLN A 288 1.51 -19.69 16.97
C GLN A 288 0.10 -19.79 16.40
N LEU A 289 -0.67 -18.69 16.39
CA LEU A 289 -2.01 -18.64 15.76
C LEU A 289 -1.92 -19.01 14.28
N LYS A 290 -0.95 -18.47 13.55
CA LYS A 290 -0.71 -18.81 12.14
C LYS A 290 -0.39 -20.29 11.97
N LYS A 291 0.40 -20.89 12.87
CA LYS A 291 0.69 -22.33 12.86
C LYS A 291 -0.55 -23.16 13.19
N TYR A 292 -1.33 -22.76 14.19
CA TYR A 292 -2.57 -23.43 14.59
C TYR A 292 -3.58 -23.46 13.43
N VAL A 293 -3.86 -22.31 12.81
CA VAL A 293 -4.77 -22.25 11.66
C VAL A 293 -4.26 -23.09 10.49
N LYS A 294 -2.94 -23.07 10.22
CA LYS A 294 -2.36 -23.85 9.12
C LYS A 294 -2.41 -25.37 9.38
N ASN A 295 -2.10 -25.81 10.60
CA ASN A 295 -1.91 -27.22 10.91
C ASN A 295 -3.17 -27.92 11.42
N GLU A 296 -4.06 -27.20 12.09
CA GLU A 296 -5.25 -27.78 12.73
C GLU A 296 -6.55 -27.43 11.99
N VAL A 297 -6.62 -26.22 11.41
CA VAL A 297 -7.85 -25.75 10.75
C VAL A 297 -7.83 -26.06 9.26
N SER A 298 -6.72 -25.76 8.58
CA SER A 298 -6.60 -25.93 7.12
C SER A 298 -6.38 -27.38 6.66
N THR A 299 -6.18 -28.30 7.61
CA THR A 299 -5.98 -29.74 7.35
C THR A 299 -7.28 -30.53 7.39
N ILE A 300 -8.38 -29.91 7.82
CA ILE A 300 -9.70 -30.53 7.84
C ILE A 300 -10.33 -30.32 6.46
N GLU A 301 -10.48 -31.39 5.68
CA GLU A 301 -10.95 -31.34 4.27
C GLU A 301 -12.29 -30.63 4.08
N ASN A 302 -13.15 -30.69 5.09
CA ASN A 302 -14.50 -30.12 5.05
C ASN A 302 -14.59 -28.68 5.57
N PHE A 303 -13.49 -28.07 6.02
CA PHE A 303 -13.51 -26.72 6.60
C PHE A 303 -12.99 -25.67 5.62
N GLN A 304 -13.89 -24.82 5.15
CA GLN A 304 -13.51 -23.58 4.46
C GLN A 304 -13.58 -22.41 5.44
N LEU A 305 -12.42 -21.93 5.86
CA LEU A 305 -12.29 -20.74 6.71
C LEU A 305 -12.56 -19.48 5.87
N ILE A 306 -13.64 -18.75 6.17
CA ILE A 306 -14.02 -17.49 5.53
C ILE A 306 -13.16 -16.36 6.09
N ASP A 307 -13.12 -16.26 7.41
CA ASP A 307 -12.48 -15.14 8.10
C ASP A 307 -11.92 -15.56 9.46
N LYS A 308 -10.86 -14.88 9.87
CA LYS A 308 -10.22 -15.04 11.17
C LYS A 308 -9.97 -13.66 11.78
N ASP A 309 -10.40 -13.52 13.02
CA ASP A 309 -10.18 -12.30 13.79
C ASP A 309 -9.68 -12.67 15.17
N TYR A 310 -8.53 -12.14 15.56
CA TYR A 310 -7.97 -12.34 16.89
C TYR A 310 -7.94 -11.02 17.62
N ASN A 311 -8.70 -10.95 18.71
CA ASN A 311 -8.67 -9.80 19.59
C ASN A 311 -7.68 -10.07 20.74
N SER A 312 -6.57 -9.33 20.74
CA SER A 312 -5.51 -9.42 21.75
C SER A 312 -5.99 -9.03 23.15
N ASP A 313 -6.93 -8.07 23.26
CA ASP A 313 -7.42 -7.56 24.54
C ASP A 313 -8.35 -8.57 25.23
N THR A 314 -9.29 -9.14 24.48
CA THR A 314 -10.23 -10.14 25.02
C THR A 314 -9.66 -11.56 25.00
N LYS A 315 -8.49 -11.77 24.37
CA LYS A 315 -7.91 -13.09 24.06
C LYS A 315 -8.91 -14.02 23.37
N VAL A 316 -9.72 -13.49 22.45
CA VAL A 316 -10.72 -14.28 21.71
C VAL A 316 -10.27 -14.45 20.27
N LEU A 317 -10.18 -15.70 19.81
CA LEU A 317 -9.96 -16.07 18.42
C LEU A 317 -11.31 -16.41 17.78
N LYS A 318 -11.81 -15.55 16.90
CA LYS A 318 -12.99 -15.80 16.09
C LYS A 318 -12.58 -16.53 14.81
N LEU A 319 -13.23 -17.67 14.55
CA LEU A 319 -13.07 -18.45 13.34
C LEU A 319 -14.44 -18.60 12.68
N ASN A 320 -14.59 -18.01 11.50
CA ASN A 320 -15.81 -18.07 10.73
C ASN A 320 -15.64 -19.08 9.60
N PHE A 321 -16.47 -20.11 9.58
CA PHE A 321 -16.44 -21.18 8.59
C PHE A 321 -17.64 -21.11 7.66
N PHE A 322 -17.43 -21.49 6.40
CA PHE A 322 -18.50 -21.62 5.42
C PHE A 322 -19.37 -22.86 5.65
N ASN A 323 -18.78 -23.92 6.19
CA ASN A 323 -19.45 -25.18 6.46
C ASN A 323 -20.08 -25.16 7.87
N GLU A 324 -21.03 -26.07 8.10
CA GLU A 324 -21.49 -26.36 9.45
C GLU A 324 -20.32 -26.94 10.26
N VAL A 325 -20.16 -26.46 11.49
CA VAL A 325 -19.15 -26.98 12.43
C VAL A 325 -19.89 -27.67 13.56
N THR A 326 -19.70 -28.97 13.67
CA THR A 326 -20.33 -29.77 14.72
C THR A 326 -19.75 -29.43 16.09
N VAL A 327 -20.52 -29.70 17.15
CA VAL A 327 -20.07 -29.51 18.55
C VAL A 327 -18.80 -30.34 18.83
N ALA A 328 -18.69 -31.53 18.25
CA ALA A 328 -17.52 -32.40 18.39
C ALA A 328 -16.27 -31.77 17.78
N GLU A 329 -16.36 -31.18 16.59
CA GLU A 329 -15.23 -30.52 15.92
C GLU A 329 -14.81 -29.25 16.65
N LYS A 330 -15.78 -28.47 17.17
CA LYS A 330 -15.50 -27.31 18.02
C LYS A 330 -14.72 -27.72 19.26
N ASN A 331 -15.18 -28.75 19.97
CA ASN A 331 -14.49 -29.27 21.16
C ASN A 331 -13.10 -29.83 20.82
N MET A 332 -12.94 -30.45 19.65
CA MET A 332 -11.64 -30.92 19.18
C MET A 332 -10.67 -29.75 18.96
N LEU A 333 -11.11 -28.69 18.26
CA LEU A 333 -10.29 -27.51 18.01
C LEU A 333 -9.92 -26.79 19.32
N GLU A 334 -10.87 -26.63 20.24
CA GLU A 334 -10.63 -26.08 21.59
C GLU A 334 -9.64 -26.94 22.39
N SER A 335 -9.85 -28.26 22.42
CA SER A 335 -8.96 -29.18 23.13
C SER A 335 -7.53 -29.15 22.58
N ARG A 336 -7.37 -29.13 21.24
CA ARG A 336 -6.03 -29.03 20.61
C ARG A 336 -5.35 -27.71 20.92
N LEU A 337 -6.08 -26.59 20.94
CA LEU A 337 -5.52 -25.30 21.31
C LEU A 337 -4.99 -25.29 22.75
N MET A 338 -5.73 -25.89 23.68
CA MET A 338 -5.39 -25.89 25.11
C MET A 338 -4.30 -26.90 25.48
N ASN A 339 -4.31 -28.08 24.85
CA ASN A 339 -3.52 -29.22 25.30
C ASN A 339 -2.26 -29.49 24.46
N ASP A 340 -2.18 -29.01 23.22
CA ASP A 340 -1.02 -29.29 22.37
C ASP A 340 0.20 -28.44 22.80
N PRO A 341 1.36 -29.05 23.10
CA PRO A 341 2.57 -28.32 23.49
C PRO A 341 3.07 -27.34 22.42
N ARG A 342 2.70 -27.51 21.15
CA ARG A 342 3.04 -26.58 20.04
C ARG A 342 2.38 -25.22 20.18
N TYR A 343 1.29 -25.12 20.94
CA TYR A 343 0.47 -23.91 21.11
C TYR A 343 0.50 -23.38 22.56
N ASN A 344 1.63 -23.59 23.25
CA ASN A 344 1.77 -23.27 24.67
C ASN A 344 1.46 -21.81 25.09
N ARG A 345 1.54 -20.83 24.17
CA ARG A 345 1.18 -19.43 24.43
C ARG A 345 -0.28 -19.10 24.09
N LEU A 346 -1.04 -20.05 23.54
CA LEU A 346 -2.45 -19.89 23.19
C LEU A 346 -3.40 -20.52 24.22
N LYS A 347 -2.88 -21.04 25.34
CA LYS A 347 -3.68 -21.72 26.38
C LYS A 347 -4.78 -20.84 26.99
N ASP A 348 -4.54 -19.54 27.06
CA ASP A 348 -5.51 -18.57 27.59
C ASP A 348 -6.48 -18.04 26.52
N VAL A 349 -6.29 -18.42 25.25
CA VAL A 349 -7.10 -17.93 24.14
C VAL A 349 -8.39 -18.73 24.04
N LYS A 350 -9.53 -18.04 24.08
CA LYS A 350 -10.85 -18.64 23.88
C LYS A 350 -11.18 -18.64 22.39
N ILE A 351 -11.60 -19.78 21.86
CA ILE A 351 -12.04 -19.87 20.47
C ILE A 351 -13.54 -19.60 20.41
N GLN A 352 -13.95 -18.70 19.51
CA GLN A 352 -15.33 -18.55 19.10
C GLN A 352 -15.46 -19.03 17.67
N ILE A 353 -16.18 -20.14 17.49
CA ILE A 353 -16.40 -20.74 16.18
C ILE A 353 -17.82 -20.42 15.73
N LYS A 354 -17.95 -19.86 14.53
CA LYS A 354 -19.23 -19.64 13.85
C LYS A 354 -19.21 -20.42 12.54
N GLY A 355 -20.01 -21.48 12.47
CA GLY A 355 -20.31 -22.19 11.22
C GLY A 355 -21.52 -21.59 10.52
N SER A 356 -21.73 -21.99 9.27
CA SER A 356 -22.98 -21.70 8.56
C SER A 356 -24.02 -22.76 8.91
N ASP A 357 -25.22 -22.36 9.33
CA ASP A 357 -26.30 -23.31 9.55
C ASP A 357 -26.71 -23.95 8.21
N THR A 358 -27.13 -25.22 8.21
CA THR A 358 -27.63 -25.95 7.01
C THR A 358 -28.61 -25.12 6.18
N LYS A 359 -29.49 -24.37 6.84
CA LYS A 359 -30.47 -23.48 6.20
C LYS A 359 -29.82 -22.35 5.39
N SER A 360 -28.68 -21.82 5.84
CA SER A 360 -27.93 -20.76 5.14
C SER A 360 -27.21 -21.29 3.91
N PHE A 361 -26.64 -22.49 4.00
CA PHE A 361 -26.02 -23.16 2.86
C PHE A 361 -27.05 -23.55 1.79
N GLU A 362 -28.20 -24.09 2.21
CA GLU A 362 -29.31 -24.42 1.32
C GLU A 362 -29.88 -23.15 0.67
N LEU A 363 -30.10 -22.08 1.43
CA LEU A 363 -30.54 -20.77 0.89
C LEU A 363 -29.58 -20.22 -0.18
N ILE A 364 -28.27 -20.25 0.08
CA ILE A 364 -27.26 -19.75 -0.87
C ILE A 364 -27.21 -20.63 -2.12
N THR A 365 -27.24 -21.94 -1.95
CA THR A 365 -27.21 -22.89 -3.07
C THR A 365 -28.46 -22.78 -3.92
N THR A 366 -29.64 -22.69 -3.29
CA THR A 366 -30.93 -22.47 -3.95
C THR A 366 -30.94 -21.14 -4.69
N ALA A 367 -30.51 -20.03 -4.06
CA ALA A 367 -30.43 -18.73 -4.72
C ALA A 367 -29.46 -18.73 -5.91
N TYR A 368 -28.34 -19.46 -5.81
CA TYR A 368 -27.41 -19.62 -6.92
C TYR A 368 -28.02 -20.44 -8.07
N THR A 369 -28.71 -21.54 -7.77
CA THR A 369 -29.41 -22.34 -8.79
C THR A 369 -30.54 -21.57 -9.46
N GLU A 370 -31.33 -20.81 -8.69
CA GLU A 370 -32.39 -19.93 -9.20
C GLU A 370 -31.80 -18.87 -10.13
N LYS A 371 -30.71 -18.20 -9.73
CA LYS A 371 -30.03 -17.22 -10.58
C LYS A 371 -29.47 -17.83 -11.85
N ARG A 372 -28.93 -19.05 -11.78
CA ARG A 372 -28.43 -19.77 -12.96
C ARG A 372 -29.59 -20.13 -13.91
N GLN A 373 -30.74 -20.51 -13.37
CA GLN A 373 -31.93 -20.81 -14.15
C GLN A 373 -32.50 -19.54 -14.80
N GLU A 374 -32.64 -18.45 -14.05
CA GLU A 374 -33.06 -17.14 -14.56
C GLU A 374 -32.14 -16.65 -15.69
N LEU A 375 -30.83 -16.83 -15.52
CA LEU A 375 -29.86 -16.52 -16.57
C LEU A 375 -30.05 -17.37 -17.82
N GLN A 376 -30.35 -18.65 -17.67
CA GLN A 376 -30.60 -19.56 -18.79
C GLN A 376 -31.90 -19.18 -19.53
N GLU A 377 -32.96 -18.85 -18.80
CA GLU A 377 -34.22 -18.36 -19.36
C GLU A 377 -34.00 -17.04 -20.12
N SER A 378 -33.24 -16.11 -19.55
CA SER A 378 -32.86 -14.87 -20.21
C SER A 378 -32.09 -15.13 -21.52
N LYS A 379 -31.14 -16.07 -21.53
CA LYS A 379 -30.45 -16.49 -22.76
C LYS A 379 -31.39 -17.07 -23.80
N ASN A 380 -32.37 -17.88 -23.40
CA ASN A 380 -33.36 -18.45 -24.30
C ASN A 380 -34.26 -17.36 -24.91
N ILE A 381 -34.66 -16.36 -24.11
CA ILE A 381 -35.43 -15.19 -24.58
C ILE A 381 -34.60 -14.40 -25.60
N ILE A 382 -33.33 -14.11 -25.29
CA ILE A 382 -32.43 -13.40 -26.20
C ILE A 382 -32.29 -14.15 -27.53
N ALA A 383 -32.10 -15.47 -27.50
CA ALA A 383 -32.03 -16.28 -28.71
C ALA A 383 -33.35 -16.24 -29.52
N GLY A 384 -34.50 -16.27 -28.84
CA GLY A 384 -35.81 -16.12 -29.47
C GLY A 384 -36.00 -14.76 -30.16
N LEU A 385 -35.62 -13.67 -29.47
CA LEU A 385 -35.67 -12.31 -30.03
C LEU A 385 -34.73 -12.15 -31.23
N GLN A 386 -33.53 -12.72 -31.18
CA GLN A 386 -32.60 -12.72 -32.32
C GLN A 386 -33.21 -13.39 -33.56
N LYS A 387 -33.88 -14.53 -33.37
CA LYS A 387 -34.58 -15.23 -34.45
C LYS A 387 -35.72 -14.39 -35.05
N GLN A 388 -36.48 -13.67 -34.23
CA GLN A 388 -37.53 -12.77 -34.72
C GLN A 388 -36.94 -11.60 -35.52
N ILE A 389 -35.81 -11.04 -35.09
CA ILE A 389 -35.12 -9.98 -35.83
C ILE A 389 -34.67 -10.48 -37.20
N GLU A 390 -34.12 -11.69 -37.28
CA GLU A 390 -33.69 -12.32 -38.54
C GLU A 390 -34.87 -12.52 -39.50
N ASP A 391 -36.02 -13.00 -39.00
CA ASP A 391 -37.24 -13.20 -39.80
C ASP A 391 -37.83 -11.87 -40.31
N LEU A 392 -37.84 -10.83 -39.45
CA LEU A 392 -38.25 -9.49 -39.82
C LEU A 392 -37.33 -8.88 -40.89
N GLN A 393 -36.01 -9.05 -40.75
CA GLN A 393 -35.03 -8.62 -41.76
C GLN A 393 -35.26 -9.33 -43.10
N GLY A 394 -35.53 -10.64 -43.08
CA GLY A 394 -35.90 -11.40 -44.26
C GLY A 394 -37.19 -10.89 -44.92
N THR A 395 -38.20 -10.56 -44.11
CA THR A 395 -39.47 -9.98 -44.59
C THR A 395 -39.27 -8.61 -45.23
N ILE A 396 -38.47 -7.73 -44.62
CA ILE A 396 -38.11 -6.42 -45.18
C ILE A 396 -37.37 -6.58 -46.52
N SER A 397 -36.42 -7.51 -46.59
CA SER A 397 -35.69 -7.81 -47.83
C SER A 397 -36.66 -8.26 -48.95
N ASN A 398 -37.60 -9.14 -48.63
CA ASN A 398 -38.63 -9.60 -49.58
C ASN A 398 -39.58 -8.48 -50.01
N LEU A 399 -40.01 -7.61 -49.09
CA LEU A 399 -40.85 -6.45 -49.39
C LEU A 399 -40.13 -5.46 -50.31
N ASN A 400 -38.85 -5.17 -50.04
CA ASN A 400 -38.02 -4.32 -50.89
C ASN A 400 -37.91 -4.90 -52.31
N ASN A 401 -37.62 -6.20 -52.44
CA ASN A 401 -37.58 -6.87 -53.73
C ASN A 401 -38.91 -6.78 -54.49
N ARG A 402 -40.05 -6.88 -53.79
CA ARG A 402 -41.38 -6.71 -54.41
C ARG A 402 -41.62 -5.28 -54.88
N ILE A 403 -41.28 -4.28 -54.06
CA ILE A 403 -41.39 -2.86 -54.43
C ILE A 403 -40.54 -2.57 -55.68
N GLU A 404 -39.34 -3.16 -55.77
CA GLU A 404 -38.48 -3.04 -56.96
C GLU A 404 -39.11 -3.67 -58.20
N GLN A 405 -39.66 -4.88 -58.09
CA GLN A 405 -40.32 -5.52 -59.23
C GLN A 405 -41.57 -4.76 -59.70
N ASP A 406 -42.35 -4.22 -58.78
CA ASP A 406 -43.51 -3.38 -59.11
C ASP A 406 -43.11 -2.05 -59.75
N ALA A 407 -41.96 -1.49 -59.38
CA ALA A 407 -41.39 -0.30 -60.00
C ALA A 407 -40.91 -0.55 -61.43
N LEU A 408 -40.37 -1.74 -61.72
CA LEU A 408 -39.93 -2.17 -63.06
C LEU A 408 -41.13 -2.47 -63.99
N ASN A 409 -42.19 -3.10 -63.48
CA ASN A 409 -43.37 -3.46 -64.27
C ASN A 409 -44.23 -2.27 -64.72
N LYS A 410 -44.14 -1.12 -64.06
CA LYS A 410 -44.97 0.08 -64.35
C LYS A 410 -44.35 1.04 -65.38
N ASN A 411 -43.58 0.61 -66.38
CA ASN A 411 -43.12 1.41 -67.54
C ASN A 411 -42.62 2.85 -67.23
N LYS A 412 -42.20 3.10 -65.98
CA LYS A 412 -41.45 4.26 -65.56
C LYS A 412 -40.03 3.74 -65.50
N LYS A 413 -39.06 4.49 -66.02
CA LYS A 413 -37.62 4.27 -65.77
C LYS A 413 -37.39 4.29 -64.25
N GLY A 414 -37.68 3.18 -63.59
CA GLY A 414 -37.53 2.96 -62.17
C GLY A 414 -36.08 2.66 -61.93
N ILE A 415 -35.35 3.67 -61.48
CA ILE A 415 -33.98 3.49 -61.04
C ILE A 415 -34.03 2.62 -59.78
N ALA A 416 -33.17 1.61 -59.67
CA ALA A 416 -33.06 0.77 -58.49
C ALA A 416 -32.58 1.60 -57.29
N PHE A 417 -33.52 2.30 -56.65
CA PHE A 417 -33.22 3.24 -55.57
C PHE A 417 -32.59 2.54 -54.36
N SER A 418 -32.91 1.27 -54.13
CA SER A 418 -32.33 0.43 -53.08
C SER A 418 -30.82 0.18 -53.27
N SER A 419 -30.37 -0.11 -54.49
CA SER A 419 -28.94 -0.30 -54.77
C SER A 419 -28.19 1.03 -54.62
N ILE A 420 -28.77 2.11 -55.12
CA ILE A 420 -28.20 3.46 -54.97
C ILE A 420 -28.15 3.89 -53.50
N ALA A 421 -29.19 3.61 -52.71
CA ALA A 421 -29.22 3.91 -51.28
C ALA A 421 -28.15 3.11 -50.52
N LYS A 422 -27.97 1.83 -50.88
CA LYS A 422 -26.92 0.97 -50.30
C LYS A 422 -25.52 1.48 -50.66
N ASP A 423 -25.27 1.79 -51.93
CA ASP A 423 -23.98 2.30 -52.39
C ASP A 423 -23.68 3.69 -51.83
N ALA A 424 -24.70 4.55 -51.68
CA ALA A 424 -24.59 5.84 -51.02
C ALA A 424 -24.18 5.67 -49.55
N LYS A 425 -24.78 4.72 -48.83
CA LYS A 425 -24.44 4.45 -47.42
C LYS A 425 -23.02 3.92 -47.26
N ILE A 426 -22.53 3.09 -48.20
CA ILE A 426 -21.17 2.56 -48.19
C ILE A 426 -20.14 3.65 -48.53
N ARG A 427 -20.43 4.51 -49.50
CA ARG A 427 -19.52 5.58 -49.95
C ARG A 427 -19.50 6.76 -48.99
N TYR A 428 -20.63 7.05 -48.35
CA TYR A 428 -20.82 8.19 -47.45
C TYR A 428 -21.42 7.71 -46.12
N ASN A 429 -20.56 7.18 -45.25
CA ASN A 429 -20.96 6.61 -43.95
C ASN A 429 -21.78 7.57 -43.06
N ASP A 430 -21.54 8.87 -43.21
CA ASP A 430 -22.14 9.94 -42.41
C ASP A 430 -23.60 10.28 -42.78
N ILE A 431 -24.14 9.70 -43.87
CA ILE A 431 -25.55 9.87 -44.24
C ILE A 431 -26.40 9.00 -43.31
N GLN A 432 -27.39 9.61 -42.66
CA GLN A 432 -28.37 8.89 -41.83
C GLN A 432 -29.54 8.38 -42.67
N GLU A 433 -30.08 9.24 -43.54
CA GLU A 433 -31.24 8.93 -44.37
C GLU A 433 -31.07 9.51 -45.78
N ILE A 434 -31.55 8.79 -46.78
CA ILE A 434 -31.60 9.23 -48.19
C ILE A 434 -33.01 8.98 -48.74
N GLY A 435 -33.57 9.98 -49.40
CA GLY A 435 -34.85 9.92 -50.09
C GLY A 435 -34.71 10.45 -51.52
N PHE A 436 -35.60 10.04 -52.40
CA PHE A 436 -35.66 10.56 -53.77
C PHE A 436 -37.10 10.88 -54.16
N SER A 437 -37.30 12.03 -54.78
CA SER A 437 -38.60 12.51 -55.22
C SER A 437 -38.49 13.29 -56.53
N LYS A 438 -39.61 13.46 -57.24
CA LYS A 438 -39.72 14.38 -58.37
C LYS A 438 -40.55 15.57 -57.93
N VAL A 439 -39.94 16.73 -57.80
CA VAL A 439 -40.61 17.96 -57.37
C VAL A 439 -41.15 18.69 -58.59
N LEU A 440 -42.42 19.10 -58.55
CA LEU A 440 -43.00 19.94 -59.59
C LEU A 440 -42.48 21.37 -59.40
N SER A 441 -42.00 21.97 -60.48
CA SER A 441 -41.44 23.33 -60.50
C SER A 441 -41.97 24.08 -61.71
N SER A 442 -42.32 25.35 -61.51
CA SER A 442 -42.75 26.25 -62.58
C SER A 442 -41.93 27.52 -62.49
N LYS A 443 -41.22 27.87 -63.57
CA LYS A 443 -40.38 29.08 -63.62
C LYS A 443 -41.18 30.33 -63.99
N ASP A 444 -42.32 30.15 -64.66
CA ASP A 444 -43.16 31.20 -65.24
C ASP A 444 -44.60 31.15 -64.72
N PHE A 445 -44.88 30.32 -63.71
CA PHE A 445 -46.21 30.04 -63.15
C PHE A 445 -47.24 29.46 -64.15
N ILE A 446 -46.79 29.12 -65.36
CA ILE A 446 -47.65 28.66 -66.47
C ILE A 446 -47.26 27.25 -66.90
N LYS A 447 -45.96 26.97 -67.06
CA LYS A 447 -45.45 25.64 -67.40
C LYS A 447 -44.97 24.93 -66.14
N ILE A 448 -45.50 23.73 -65.91
CA ILE A 448 -45.07 22.85 -64.82
C ILE A 448 -44.08 21.82 -65.40
N ASP A 449 -42.89 21.76 -64.84
CA ASP A 449 -41.85 20.78 -65.13
C ASP A 449 -41.54 19.96 -63.87
N THR A 450 -40.93 18.78 -64.02
CA THR A 450 -40.50 17.93 -62.90
C THR A 450 -38.99 17.98 -62.73
N ILE A 451 -38.50 18.37 -61.56
CA ILE A 451 -37.08 18.37 -61.21
C ILE A 451 -36.79 17.18 -60.27
N PRO A 452 -35.85 16.29 -60.59
CA PRO A 452 -35.37 15.27 -59.67
C PRO A 452 -34.75 15.91 -58.41
N GLN A 453 -35.18 15.46 -57.23
CA GLN A 453 -34.68 15.93 -55.94
C GLN A 453 -34.29 14.74 -55.06
N ALA A 454 -33.04 14.72 -54.61
CA ALA A 454 -32.58 13.85 -53.51
C ALA A 454 -32.71 14.60 -52.18
N ILE A 455 -33.22 13.91 -51.16
CA ILE A 455 -33.37 14.41 -49.79
C ILE A 455 -32.35 13.68 -48.94
N ILE A 456 -31.54 14.41 -48.17
CA ILE A 456 -30.43 13.81 -47.41
C ILE A 456 -30.42 14.37 -46.01
N LYS A 457 -30.36 13.45 -45.04
CA LYS A 457 -30.13 13.76 -43.63
C LYS A 457 -28.73 13.31 -43.24
N TRP A 458 -27.90 14.26 -42.82
CA TRP A 458 -26.53 13.99 -42.36
C TRP A 458 -26.49 13.78 -40.85
N ASN A 459 -25.41 13.18 -40.36
CA ASN A 459 -25.15 13.12 -38.93
C ASN A 459 -25.08 14.55 -38.32
N PRO A 460 -25.91 14.87 -37.29
CA PRO A 460 -26.03 16.22 -36.73
C PRO A 460 -24.75 16.76 -36.08
N ILE A 461 -23.77 15.89 -35.83
CA ILE A 461 -22.47 16.26 -35.23
C ILE A 461 -21.55 16.98 -36.25
N LEU A 462 -21.81 16.83 -37.56
CA LEU A 462 -20.93 17.37 -38.59
C LEU A 462 -21.21 18.87 -38.86
N PRO A 463 -20.18 19.72 -38.89
CA PRO A 463 -20.34 21.13 -39.23
C PRO A 463 -20.63 21.33 -40.74
N ASP A 464 -21.39 22.37 -41.06
CA ASP A 464 -21.81 22.71 -42.44
C ASP A 464 -20.66 22.88 -43.43
N SER A 465 -19.49 23.28 -42.94
CA SER A 465 -18.26 23.43 -43.72
C SER A 465 -17.78 22.11 -44.31
N ILE A 466 -18.06 20.99 -43.66
CA ILE A 466 -17.70 19.63 -44.12
C ILE A 466 -18.83 19.04 -44.96
N ILE A 467 -20.09 19.33 -44.65
CA ILE A 467 -21.25 18.78 -45.36
C ILE A 467 -21.36 19.36 -46.78
N SER A 468 -21.17 20.67 -46.94
CA SER A 468 -21.33 21.36 -48.22
C SER A 468 -20.47 20.84 -49.38
N PRO A 469 -19.16 20.54 -49.21
CA PRO A 469 -18.38 19.90 -50.27
C PRO A 469 -18.80 18.45 -50.54
N LYS A 470 -19.13 17.67 -49.49
CA LYS A 470 -19.63 16.29 -49.62
C LYS A 470 -20.94 16.22 -50.42
N GLU A 471 -21.84 17.16 -50.22
CA GLU A 471 -23.09 17.24 -50.98
C GLU A 471 -22.86 17.50 -52.47
N ARG A 472 -21.83 18.28 -52.86
CA ARG A 472 -21.50 18.49 -54.27
C ARG A 472 -20.97 17.22 -54.93
N GLU A 473 -20.08 16.51 -54.23
CA GLU A 473 -19.57 15.22 -54.70
C GLU A 473 -20.69 14.20 -54.85
N LEU A 474 -21.55 14.10 -53.83
CA LEU A 474 -22.69 13.20 -53.82
C LEU A 474 -23.70 13.54 -54.93
N ARG A 475 -23.96 14.83 -55.20
CA ARG A 475 -24.77 15.26 -56.34
C ARG A 475 -24.19 14.76 -57.65
N GLY A 476 -22.90 14.97 -57.88
CA GLY A 476 -22.22 14.55 -59.12
C GLY A 476 -22.26 13.03 -59.32
N TRP A 477 -22.05 12.28 -58.24
CA TRP A 477 -22.15 10.82 -58.27
C TRP A 477 -23.59 10.34 -58.56
N LEU A 478 -24.60 10.88 -57.86
CA LEU A 478 -26.00 10.52 -58.09
C LEU A 478 -26.46 10.87 -59.51
N GLN A 479 -26.06 12.03 -60.06
CA GLN A 479 -26.38 12.39 -61.45
C GLN A 479 -25.85 11.37 -62.45
N LYS A 480 -24.64 10.85 -62.22
CA LYS A 480 -24.00 9.85 -63.07
C LYS A 480 -24.68 8.49 -62.95
N GLU A 481 -24.90 7.99 -61.73
CA GLU A 481 -25.52 6.66 -61.52
C GLU A 481 -26.99 6.63 -61.97
N MET A 482 -27.70 7.75 -61.82
CA MET A 482 -29.11 7.87 -62.16
C MET A 482 -29.36 8.32 -63.60
N ASN A 483 -28.32 8.60 -64.39
CA ASN A 483 -28.39 9.22 -65.73
C ASN A 483 -29.31 10.45 -65.76
N LEU A 484 -29.08 11.40 -64.85
CA LEU A 484 -29.87 12.64 -64.72
C LEU A 484 -29.05 13.87 -65.13
N ASP A 485 -29.57 14.66 -66.05
CA ASP A 485 -28.94 15.93 -66.48
C ASP A 485 -28.88 16.95 -65.33
N THR A 486 -29.92 16.99 -64.49
CA THR A 486 -30.02 17.88 -63.34
C THR A 486 -30.58 17.15 -62.11
N LEU A 487 -29.95 17.35 -60.95
CA LEU A 487 -30.42 16.81 -59.66
C LEU A 487 -30.31 17.88 -58.57
N PHE A 488 -31.43 18.17 -57.90
CA PHE A 488 -31.43 19.01 -56.71
C PHE A 488 -31.13 18.17 -55.47
N ILE A 489 -30.39 18.71 -54.50
CA ILE A 489 -30.20 18.08 -53.19
C ILE A 489 -30.86 19.00 -52.18
N LYS A 490 -31.82 18.47 -51.43
CA LYS A 490 -32.42 19.13 -50.28
C LYS A 490 -31.86 18.48 -49.02
N ARG A 491 -31.23 19.30 -48.18
CA ARG A 491 -30.83 18.85 -46.85
C ARG A 491 -32.06 18.82 -45.95
N ASP A 492 -32.27 17.70 -45.28
CA ASP A 492 -33.21 17.60 -44.17
C ASP A 492 -32.42 17.86 -42.88
N GLN A 493 -32.87 18.83 -42.09
CA GLN A 493 -32.16 19.28 -40.89
C GLN A 493 -32.43 18.37 -39.69
#